data_AF-A0A6V3PXL4-F1
#
_entry.id   AF-A0A6V3PXL4-F1
#
_cell.length_a   1.000
_cell.length_b   1.000
_cell.length_c   1.000
_cell.angle_alpha   90.00
_cell.angle_beta   90.00
_cell.angle_gamma   90.00
#
_symmetry.space_group_name_H-M   'P 1'
#
loop_
_entity.id
_entity.type
_entity.pdbx_description
1 polymer ?
#
loop_
_entity_poly.entity_id
_entity_poly.type
_entity_poly.pdbx_seq_one_letter_code
_entity_poly.pdbx_strand_id
1 'polypeptide(L)'
;MATTNVQTFTTGEVAKHNTKDDCWVIIDGKVYDVTDFIEMHPAGAQIILDLGGQDVTDQFLAFHRMSVFDKYAPQLFKGLVRGATSTFESKEKRSTQLSRVPYAEPSYWQGFKSPYYNESHTNFRLAVRRFIAKEIDDAEIDTYVKSGDAPEKDLFLKMGRAGILAANLGPGKHLLEYKGPLPSGIKAKDFDYFHEMILHDEFYRIGAPG
;
A
#
# COMPACT_ATOMS: atom_id res chain seq x y z
N MET A 1 -9.11 -14.00 -28.45
CA MET A 1 -8.04 -13.60 -27.51
C MET A 1 -7.00 -12.85 -28.32
N ALA A 2 -6.88 -11.53 -28.14
CA ALA A 2 -5.86 -10.76 -28.84
C ALA A 2 -4.51 -11.04 -28.16
N THR A 3 -3.59 -11.66 -28.87
CA THR A 3 -2.19 -11.75 -28.48
C THR A 3 -1.61 -10.34 -28.53
N THR A 4 -1.59 -9.64 -27.40
CA THR A 4 -0.88 -8.37 -27.27
C THR A 4 0.59 -8.65 -27.52
N ASN A 5 1.11 -8.22 -28.67
CA ASN A 5 2.50 -8.42 -29.03
C ASN A 5 3.34 -7.47 -28.16
N VAL A 6 3.83 -7.97 -27.02
CA VAL A 6 4.60 -7.17 -26.07
C VAL A 6 5.95 -6.84 -26.71
N GLN A 7 6.23 -5.55 -26.91
CA GLN A 7 7.48 -5.10 -27.50
C GLN A 7 8.65 -5.39 -26.58
N THR A 8 9.81 -5.73 -27.14
CA THR A 8 11.03 -5.98 -26.37
C THR A 8 12.12 -4.97 -26.73
N PHE A 9 12.82 -4.49 -25.71
CA PHE A 9 13.86 -3.47 -25.80
C PHE A 9 15.16 -3.95 -25.16
N THR A 10 16.29 -3.48 -25.65
CA THR A 10 17.57 -3.62 -24.96
C THR A 10 17.78 -2.46 -24.00
N THR A 11 18.61 -2.64 -22.97
CA THR A 11 18.97 -1.55 -22.05
C THR A 11 19.60 -0.36 -22.77
N GLY A 12 20.39 -0.62 -23.83
CA GLY A 12 20.97 0.44 -24.67
C GLY A 12 19.96 1.19 -25.55
N GLU A 13 18.81 0.60 -25.87
CA GLU A 13 17.71 1.33 -26.49
C GLU A 13 17.03 2.24 -25.46
N VAL A 14 16.73 1.71 -24.27
CA VAL A 14 16.10 2.50 -23.19
C VAL A 14 16.99 3.67 -22.76
N ALA A 15 18.32 3.49 -22.70
CA ALA A 15 19.28 4.52 -22.32
C ALA A 15 19.26 5.79 -23.19
N LYS A 16 18.64 5.75 -24.37
CA LYS A 16 18.49 6.92 -25.26
C LYS A 16 17.34 7.84 -24.84
N HIS A 17 16.44 7.35 -23.99
CA HIS A 17 15.24 8.03 -23.54
C HIS A 17 15.47 8.57 -22.12
N ASN A 18 16.24 9.66 -22.01
CA ASN A 18 16.72 10.21 -20.73
C ASN A 18 16.55 11.74 -20.63
N THR A 19 15.59 12.31 -21.34
CA THR A 19 15.33 13.76 -21.36
C THR A 19 13.92 14.07 -20.88
N LYS A 20 13.64 15.32 -20.52
CA LYS A 20 12.32 15.71 -20.01
C LYS A 20 11.16 15.39 -20.97
N ASP A 21 11.39 15.55 -22.26
CA ASP A 21 10.37 15.34 -23.29
C ASP A 21 10.39 13.91 -23.87
N ASP A 22 11.33 13.06 -23.40
CA ASP A 22 11.47 11.66 -23.79
C ASP A 22 12.26 10.89 -22.71
N CYS A 23 11.55 10.37 -21.70
CA CYS A 23 12.15 9.73 -20.52
C CYS A 23 11.54 8.36 -20.27
N TRP A 24 12.35 7.31 -20.37
CA TRP A 24 11.96 5.95 -20.03
C TRP A 24 12.77 5.42 -18.86
N VAL A 25 12.21 4.47 -18.11
CA VAL A 25 12.93 3.76 -17.04
C VAL A 25 12.65 2.27 -17.11
N ILE A 26 13.58 1.47 -16.57
CA ILE A 26 13.38 0.03 -16.38
C ILE A 26 13.07 -0.23 -14.90
N ILE A 27 12.01 -0.98 -14.64
CA ILE A 27 11.68 -1.50 -13.31
C ILE A 27 11.34 -2.98 -13.45
N ASP A 28 12.12 -3.84 -12.80
CA ASP A 28 12.01 -5.30 -12.82
C ASP A 28 11.90 -5.90 -14.23
N GLY A 29 12.81 -5.47 -15.11
CA GLY A 29 12.87 -5.95 -16.50
C GLY A 29 11.71 -5.50 -17.38
N LYS A 30 10.88 -4.56 -16.92
CA LYS A 30 9.81 -3.92 -17.69
C LYS A 30 10.18 -2.47 -17.99
N VAL A 31 9.84 -2.00 -19.18
CA VAL A 31 10.14 -0.64 -19.66
C VAL A 31 8.90 0.23 -19.50
N TYR A 32 9.08 1.41 -18.90
CA TYR A 32 8.05 2.40 -18.65
C TYR A 32 8.40 3.72 -19.31
N ASP A 33 7.45 4.26 -20.07
CA ASP A 33 7.52 5.62 -20.60
C ASP A 33 6.93 6.55 -19.55
N VAL A 34 7.80 7.30 -18.85
CA VAL A 34 7.42 8.13 -17.70
C VAL A 34 7.34 9.60 -18.09
N THR A 35 7.49 9.95 -19.37
CA THR A 35 7.55 11.32 -19.90
C THR A 35 6.44 12.22 -19.36
N ASP A 36 5.18 11.80 -19.50
CA ASP A 36 4.03 12.57 -19.02
C ASP A 36 3.87 12.54 -17.49
N PHE A 37 4.52 11.58 -16.82
CA PHE A 37 4.44 11.39 -15.37
C PHE A 37 5.47 12.21 -14.60
N ILE A 38 6.54 12.71 -15.24
CA ILE A 38 7.67 13.40 -14.58
C ILE A 38 7.18 14.50 -13.63
N GLU A 39 6.33 15.40 -14.13
CA GLU A 39 5.83 16.55 -13.36
C GLU A 39 4.79 16.16 -12.30
N MET A 40 4.19 14.97 -12.42
CA MET A 40 3.21 14.45 -11.47
C MET A 40 3.86 13.62 -10.35
N HIS A 41 5.16 13.36 -10.42
CA HIS A 41 5.84 12.54 -9.44
C HIS A 41 5.87 13.23 -8.05
N PRO A 42 5.32 12.61 -6.99
CA PRO A 42 5.19 13.27 -5.68
C PRO A 42 6.50 13.71 -5.03
N ALA A 43 7.62 13.04 -5.34
CA ALA A 43 8.95 13.42 -4.84
C ALA A 43 9.67 14.45 -5.75
N GLY A 44 9.00 14.94 -6.79
CA GLY A 44 9.50 15.93 -7.74
C GLY A 44 10.07 15.33 -9.03
N ALA A 45 10.03 16.14 -10.09
CA ALA A 45 10.49 15.81 -11.44
C ALA A 45 11.97 15.41 -11.50
N GLN A 46 12.83 16.13 -10.77
CA GLN A 46 14.28 15.98 -10.89
C GLN A 46 14.76 14.56 -10.58
N ILE A 47 14.13 13.87 -9.62
CA ILE A 47 14.48 12.51 -9.25
C ILE A 47 14.32 11.53 -10.42
N ILE A 48 13.28 11.72 -11.25
CA ILE A 48 13.08 10.88 -12.43
C ILE A 48 14.06 11.26 -13.52
N LEU A 49 14.28 12.56 -13.75
CA LEU A 49 15.21 13.05 -14.78
C LEU A 49 16.64 12.57 -14.56
N ASP A 50 17.12 12.56 -13.31
CA ASP A 50 18.46 12.09 -12.95
C ASP A 50 18.65 10.59 -13.23
N LEU A 51 17.56 9.83 -13.28
CA LEU A 51 17.53 8.38 -13.45
C LEU A 51 16.96 7.93 -14.82
N GLY A 52 16.65 8.88 -15.70
CA GLY A 52 16.12 8.61 -17.03
C GLY A 52 17.06 7.71 -17.85
N GLY A 53 16.48 6.76 -18.57
CA GLY A 53 17.17 5.77 -19.39
C GLY A 53 17.82 4.62 -18.62
N GLN A 54 17.62 4.51 -17.30
CA GLN A 54 18.31 3.54 -16.45
C GLN A 54 17.36 2.46 -15.90
N ASP A 55 17.97 1.38 -15.37
CA ASP A 55 17.26 0.45 -14.48
C ASP A 55 17.24 1.03 -13.06
N VAL A 56 16.03 1.34 -12.61
CA VAL A 56 15.77 2.04 -11.35
C VAL A 56 15.07 1.12 -10.35
N THR A 57 15.13 -0.20 -10.55
CA THR A 57 14.42 -1.18 -9.72
C THR A 57 14.74 -1.02 -8.24
N ASP A 58 16.03 -0.92 -7.88
CA ASP A 58 16.46 -0.79 -6.48
C ASP A 58 16.03 0.55 -5.87
N GLN A 59 16.17 1.64 -6.62
CA GLN A 59 15.75 2.98 -6.20
C GLN A 59 14.24 3.03 -6.01
N PHE A 60 13.48 2.41 -6.90
CA PHE A 60 12.03 2.33 -6.79
C PHE A 60 11.65 1.57 -5.52
N LEU A 61 12.19 0.38 -5.30
CA LEU A 61 11.88 -0.46 -4.13
C LEU A 61 12.32 0.14 -2.79
N ALA A 62 13.36 0.99 -2.80
CA ALA A 62 13.82 1.68 -1.60
C ALA A 62 12.79 2.70 -1.06
N PHE A 63 11.99 3.29 -1.96
CA PHE A 63 11.08 4.40 -1.63
C PHE A 63 9.61 4.11 -1.92
N HIS A 64 9.29 3.02 -2.60
CA HIS A 64 7.93 2.69 -3.04
C HIS A 64 7.57 1.24 -2.72
N ARG A 65 6.30 1.03 -2.40
CA ARG A 65 5.71 -0.32 -2.36
C ARG A 65 5.27 -0.71 -3.77
N MET A 66 5.27 -2.01 -4.06
CA MET A 66 4.82 -2.51 -5.37
C MET A 66 3.35 -2.19 -5.67
N SER A 67 2.50 -2.02 -4.66
CA SER A 67 1.11 -1.58 -4.86
C SER A 67 0.98 -0.23 -5.56
N VAL A 68 2.01 0.63 -5.53
CA VAL A 68 2.04 1.88 -6.31
C VAL A 68 2.09 1.56 -7.81
N PHE A 69 2.81 0.49 -8.16
CA PHE A 69 2.95 0.02 -9.53
C PHE A 69 1.60 -0.35 -10.13
N ASP A 70 0.75 -1.07 -9.40
CA ASP A 70 -0.56 -1.51 -9.90
C ASP A 70 -1.47 -0.34 -10.30
N LYS A 71 -1.31 0.82 -9.65
CA LYS A 71 -2.10 2.03 -9.93
C LYS A 71 -1.61 2.81 -11.15
N TYR A 72 -0.30 3.01 -11.28
CA TYR A 72 0.27 3.91 -12.30
C TYR A 72 0.92 3.17 -13.47
N ALA A 73 1.60 2.06 -13.21
CA ALA A 73 2.42 1.36 -14.20
C ALA A 73 1.66 0.83 -15.42
N PRO A 74 0.38 0.37 -15.35
CA PRO A 74 -0.33 -0.11 -16.54
C PRO A 74 -0.43 0.93 -17.66
N GLN A 75 -0.56 2.22 -17.31
CA GLN A 75 -0.69 3.32 -18.26
C GLN A 75 0.66 3.74 -18.87
N LEU A 76 1.75 3.45 -18.17
CA LEU A 76 3.12 3.84 -18.54
C LEU A 76 3.88 2.70 -19.24
N PHE A 77 3.32 1.48 -19.27
CA PHE A 77 4.02 0.29 -19.75
C PHE A 77 4.30 0.34 -21.26
N LYS A 78 5.58 0.22 -21.63
CA LYS A 78 6.05 0.23 -23.01
C LYS A 78 6.41 -1.17 -23.54
N GLY A 79 6.96 -2.02 -22.69
CA GLY A 79 7.40 -3.36 -23.09
C GLY A 79 8.34 -4.03 -22.09
N LEU A 80 9.06 -5.06 -22.54
CA LEU A 80 9.98 -5.84 -21.71
C LEU A 80 11.43 -5.63 -22.12
N VAL A 81 12.35 -5.76 -21.18
CA VAL A 81 13.78 -5.84 -21.48
C VAL A 81 14.08 -7.23 -22.06
N ARG A 82 14.79 -7.27 -23.20
CA ARG A 82 15.13 -8.49 -23.91
C ARG A 82 16.00 -9.39 -23.04
N GLY A 83 15.53 -10.61 -22.78
CA GLY A 83 16.23 -11.59 -21.96
C GLY A 83 16.12 -11.36 -20.45
N ALA A 84 15.41 -10.33 -20.00
CA ALA A 84 15.11 -10.15 -18.59
C ALA A 84 14.04 -11.15 -18.14
N THR A 85 14.24 -11.69 -16.95
CA THR A 85 13.20 -12.46 -16.23
C THR A 85 12.73 -11.57 -15.10
N SER A 86 11.48 -11.10 -15.18
CA SER A 86 10.85 -10.34 -14.08
C SER A 86 10.83 -11.23 -12.84
N THR A 87 11.32 -10.68 -11.74
CA THR A 87 11.40 -11.38 -10.46
C THR A 87 10.20 -11.12 -9.57
N PHE A 88 9.34 -10.15 -9.92
CA PHE A 88 8.17 -9.78 -9.12
C PHE A 88 6.84 -10.17 -9.78
N GLU A 89 6.01 -10.86 -9.01
CA GLU A 89 4.60 -11.05 -9.36
C GLU A 89 3.78 -9.81 -8.94
N SER A 90 3.09 -9.19 -9.90
CA SER A 90 2.33 -7.94 -9.75
C SER A 90 0.97 -8.13 -9.05
N LYS A 91 0.92 -8.95 -8.00
CA LYS A 91 -0.28 -9.14 -7.17
C LYS A 91 0.12 -9.32 -5.71
N GLU A 92 0.92 -8.39 -5.20
CA GLU A 92 1.27 -8.44 -3.79
C GLU A 92 0.02 -8.11 -2.96
N LYS A 93 -0.57 -9.14 -2.34
CA LYS A 93 -1.60 -8.94 -1.32
C LYS A 93 -1.06 -7.97 -0.27
N ARG A 94 -1.93 -7.10 0.27
CA ARG A 94 -1.56 -6.13 1.32
C ARG A 94 -0.64 -6.79 2.35
N SER A 95 0.56 -6.23 2.50
CA SER A 95 1.53 -6.78 3.44
C SER A 95 0.96 -6.78 4.86
N THR A 96 1.09 -7.93 5.53
CA THR A 96 0.73 -8.10 6.94
C THR A 96 1.83 -7.63 7.89
N GLN A 97 2.99 -7.22 7.34
CA GLN A 97 4.14 -6.74 8.08
C GLN A 97 4.21 -5.20 8.05
N LEU A 98 5.06 -4.64 8.92
CA LEU A 98 5.41 -3.22 8.88
C LEU A 98 6.29 -2.93 7.66
N SER A 99 6.04 -1.80 7.00
CA SER A 99 6.84 -1.39 5.86
C SER A 99 8.24 -0.94 6.27
N ARG A 100 9.21 -1.27 5.41
CA ARG A 100 10.60 -0.82 5.52
C ARG A 100 10.86 0.47 4.74
N VAL A 101 9.87 0.94 3.98
CA VAL A 101 9.98 2.20 3.24
C VAL A 101 10.09 3.33 4.26
N PRO A 102 11.11 4.21 4.14
CA PRO A 102 11.27 5.33 5.06
C PRO A 102 10.00 6.15 5.18
N TYR A 103 9.66 6.52 6.43
CA TYR A 103 8.46 7.32 6.77
C TYR A 103 7.10 6.70 6.39
N ALA A 104 7.06 5.49 5.82
CA ALA A 104 5.80 4.80 5.48
C ALA A 104 5.13 4.12 6.68
N GLU A 105 5.79 4.10 7.83
CA GLU A 105 5.28 3.70 9.13
C GLU A 105 5.69 4.76 10.15
N PRO A 106 4.91 5.04 11.20
CA PRO A 106 5.33 6.08 12.13
C PRO A 106 6.51 5.64 13.02
N SER A 107 7.27 6.62 13.51
CA SER A 107 8.63 6.41 14.01
C SER A 107 8.73 5.39 15.14
N TYR A 108 7.77 5.36 16.06
CA TYR A 108 7.89 4.47 17.22
C TYR A 108 7.84 2.98 16.84
N TRP A 109 7.24 2.65 15.69
CA TRP A 109 7.20 1.30 15.14
C TRP A 109 8.47 0.91 14.41
N GLN A 110 9.29 1.89 14.03
CA GLN A 110 10.61 1.70 13.44
C GLN A 110 11.71 1.58 14.50
N GLY A 111 11.34 1.28 15.76
CA GLY A 111 12.27 1.07 16.87
C GLY A 111 12.58 2.30 17.71
N PHE A 112 11.98 3.46 17.40
CA PHE A 112 12.13 4.65 18.22
C PHE A 112 11.27 4.52 19.50
N LYS A 113 11.83 4.89 20.66
CA LYS A 113 11.07 4.87 21.92
C LYS A 113 10.05 6.01 21.92
N SER A 114 8.86 5.74 22.42
CA SER A 114 7.80 6.73 22.65
C SER A 114 7.27 6.63 24.07
N PRO A 115 6.96 7.76 24.74
CA PRO A 115 6.24 7.73 26.01
C PRO A 115 4.74 7.40 25.86
N TYR A 116 4.20 7.45 24.64
CA TYR A 116 2.77 7.26 24.37
C TYR A 116 2.44 5.86 23.87
N TYR A 117 3.39 5.21 23.21
CA TYR A 117 3.16 3.91 22.59
C TYR A 117 4.01 2.83 23.21
N ASN A 118 3.43 1.64 23.30
CA ASN A 118 4.03 0.45 23.89
C ASN A 118 3.70 -0.79 23.05
N GLU A 119 4.06 -1.97 23.55
CA GLU A 119 3.85 -3.23 22.85
C GLU A 119 2.37 -3.54 22.54
N SER A 120 1.44 -3.15 23.41
CA SER A 120 -0.01 -3.35 23.18
C SER A 120 -0.46 -2.68 21.87
N HIS A 121 0.02 -1.46 21.64
CA HIS A 121 -0.29 -0.69 20.44
C HIS A 121 0.26 -1.35 19.16
N THR A 122 1.48 -1.88 19.23
CA THR A 122 2.11 -2.60 18.11
C THR A 122 1.34 -3.88 17.79
N ASN A 123 0.98 -4.66 18.81
CA ASN A 123 0.21 -5.90 18.64
C ASN A 123 -1.18 -5.62 18.08
N PHE A 124 -1.84 -4.57 18.57
CA PHE A 124 -3.13 -4.11 18.07
C PHE A 124 -3.05 -3.72 16.59
N ARG A 125 -2.08 -2.89 16.20
CA ARG A 125 -1.83 -2.53 14.79
C ARG A 125 -1.68 -3.75 13.90
N LEU A 126 -0.82 -4.70 14.29
CA LEU A 126 -0.59 -5.91 13.51
C LEU A 126 -1.86 -6.75 13.37
N ALA A 127 -2.69 -6.83 14.42
CA ALA A 127 -3.96 -7.54 14.36
C ALA A 127 -4.95 -6.89 13.39
N VAL A 128 -5.11 -5.56 13.46
CA VAL A 128 -5.95 -4.80 12.53
C VAL A 128 -5.45 -4.93 11.10
N ARG A 129 -4.14 -4.76 10.88
CA ARG A 129 -3.51 -4.89 9.57
C ARG A 129 -3.72 -6.26 8.94
N ARG A 130 -3.58 -7.32 9.74
CA ARG A 130 -3.85 -8.71 9.29
C ARG A 130 -5.31 -8.92 8.94
N PHE A 131 -6.23 -8.32 9.71
CA PHE A 131 -7.65 -8.36 9.36
C PHE A 131 -7.89 -7.69 8.00
N ILE A 132 -7.42 -6.45 7.81
CA ILE A 132 -7.60 -5.70 6.57
C ILE A 132 -7.03 -6.49 5.38
N ALA A 133 -5.79 -6.96 5.49
CA ALA A 133 -5.13 -7.70 4.42
C ALA A 133 -5.83 -9.03 4.05
N LYS A 134 -6.63 -9.59 4.98
CA LYS A 134 -7.30 -10.86 4.78
C LYS A 134 -8.74 -10.70 4.29
N GLU A 135 -9.47 -9.76 4.87
CA GLU A 135 -10.93 -9.67 4.73
C GLU A 135 -11.38 -8.54 3.80
N ILE A 136 -10.47 -7.63 3.41
CA ILE A 136 -10.78 -6.49 2.56
C ILE A 136 -10.05 -6.65 1.22
N ASP A 137 -10.81 -6.78 0.13
CA ASP A 137 -10.30 -6.89 -1.24
C ASP A 137 -10.32 -5.52 -1.95
N ASP A 138 -9.17 -5.12 -2.48
CA ASP A 138 -9.00 -3.83 -3.17
C ASP A 138 -9.85 -3.73 -4.45
N ALA A 139 -10.08 -4.84 -5.15
CA ALA A 139 -10.92 -4.86 -6.34
C ALA A 139 -12.42 -4.67 -6.01
N GLU A 140 -12.86 -5.19 -4.87
CA GLU A 140 -14.22 -4.97 -4.37
C GLU A 140 -14.40 -3.51 -3.94
N ILE A 141 -13.43 -2.94 -3.22
CA ILE A 141 -13.43 -1.52 -2.84
C ILE A 141 -13.56 -0.63 -4.07
N ASP A 142 -12.72 -0.83 -5.08
CA ASP A 142 -12.78 -0.03 -6.32
C ASP A 142 -14.14 -0.12 -7.00
N THR A 143 -14.80 -1.29 -6.90
CA THR A 143 -16.15 -1.48 -7.43
C THR A 143 -17.16 -0.64 -6.65
N TYR A 144 -17.13 -0.70 -5.32
CA TYR A 144 -18.02 0.09 -4.46
C TYR A 144 -17.80 1.60 -4.62
N VAL A 145 -16.55 2.05 -4.71
CA VAL A 145 -16.24 3.48 -4.93
C VAL A 145 -16.79 3.96 -6.27
N LYS A 146 -16.76 3.13 -7.31
CA LYS A 146 -17.29 3.47 -8.64
C LYS A 146 -18.82 3.40 -8.69
N SER A 147 -19.44 2.43 -8.03
CA SER A 147 -20.90 2.26 -8.07
C SER A 147 -21.64 3.14 -7.06
N GLY A 148 -20.98 3.52 -5.97
CA GLY A 148 -21.59 4.20 -4.82
C GLY A 148 -22.35 3.24 -3.89
N ASP A 149 -22.26 1.93 -4.12
CA ASP A 149 -22.93 0.93 -3.28
C ASP A 149 -22.17 0.71 -1.97
N ALA A 150 -22.90 0.27 -0.94
CA ALA A 150 -22.30 -0.14 0.32
C ALA A 150 -21.66 -1.53 0.21
N PRO A 151 -20.61 -1.82 1.00
CA PRO A 151 -20.04 -3.15 1.10
C PRO A 151 -21.07 -4.19 1.57
N GLU A 152 -20.81 -5.46 1.25
CA GLU A 152 -21.70 -6.54 1.67
C GLU A 152 -21.82 -6.66 3.20
N LYS A 153 -23.01 -7.08 3.65
CA LYS A 153 -23.31 -7.30 5.07
C LYS A 153 -22.34 -8.29 5.73
N ASP A 154 -21.82 -9.26 4.99
CA ASP A 154 -20.87 -10.25 5.52
C ASP A 154 -19.57 -9.58 6.02
N LEU A 155 -19.08 -8.54 5.34
CA LEU A 155 -17.91 -7.78 5.79
C LEU A 155 -18.17 -7.13 7.14
N PHE A 156 -19.31 -6.49 7.34
CA PHE A 156 -19.68 -5.90 8.63
C PHE A 156 -19.79 -6.94 9.75
N LEU A 157 -20.31 -8.14 9.44
CA LEU A 157 -20.36 -9.24 10.40
C LEU A 157 -18.95 -9.75 10.77
N LYS A 158 -18.04 -9.85 9.80
CA LYS A 158 -16.62 -10.16 10.04
C LYS A 158 -15.95 -9.10 10.92
N MET A 159 -16.16 -7.81 10.62
CA MET A 159 -15.64 -6.70 11.44
C MET A 159 -16.18 -6.73 12.86
N GLY A 160 -17.48 -7.01 13.03
CA GLY A 160 -18.11 -7.15 14.36
C GLY A 160 -17.53 -8.33 15.15
N ARG A 161 -17.35 -9.49 14.51
CA ARG A 161 -16.73 -10.68 15.13
C ARG A 161 -15.25 -10.47 15.48
N ALA A 162 -14.54 -9.62 14.73
CA ALA A 162 -13.14 -9.27 14.99
C ALA A 162 -12.98 -8.16 16.04
N GLY A 163 -14.09 -7.57 16.52
CA GLY A 163 -14.04 -6.46 17.48
C GLY A 163 -13.73 -5.09 16.88
N ILE A 164 -13.63 -4.99 15.55
CA ILE A 164 -13.26 -3.75 14.87
C ILE A 164 -14.34 -2.68 15.04
N LEU A 165 -15.62 -3.05 14.89
CA LEU A 165 -16.71 -2.10 15.06
C LEU A 165 -16.80 -1.55 16.49
N ALA A 166 -16.49 -2.39 17.48
CA ALA A 166 -16.45 -1.96 18.88
C ALA A 166 -15.26 -1.03 19.15
N ALA A 167 -14.06 -1.39 18.64
CA ALA A 167 -12.87 -0.56 18.76
C ALA A 167 -13.00 0.82 18.09
N ASN A 168 -13.83 0.92 17.04
CA ASN A 168 -14.08 2.17 16.32
C ASN A 168 -14.97 3.18 17.08
N LEU A 169 -15.51 2.79 18.23
CA LEU A 169 -16.27 3.69 19.11
C LEU A 169 -15.39 4.37 20.18
N GLY A 170 -14.10 4.03 20.22
CA GLY A 170 -13.13 4.58 21.15
C GLY A 170 -13.22 4.01 22.58
N PRO A 171 -12.33 4.43 23.49
CA PRO A 171 -12.41 4.04 24.89
C PRO A 171 -13.62 4.68 25.57
N GLY A 172 -14.30 3.92 26.44
CA GLY A 172 -15.41 4.44 27.23
C GLY A 172 -16.21 3.37 27.94
N LYS A 173 -17.26 3.79 28.67
CA LYS A 173 -18.14 2.88 29.42
C LYS A 173 -18.71 1.77 28.53
N HIS A 174 -19.09 2.12 27.30
CA HIS A 174 -19.63 1.16 26.33
C HIS A 174 -18.63 0.04 26.00
N LEU A 175 -17.34 0.35 25.89
CA LEU A 175 -16.29 -0.63 25.61
C LEU A 175 -15.98 -1.46 26.86
N LEU A 176 -16.00 -0.86 28.06
CA LEU A 176 -15.80 -1.58 29.33
C LEU A 176 -16.90 -2.62 29.59
N GLU A 177 -18.13 -2.35 29.16
CA GLU A 177 -19.27 -3.28 29.27
C GLU A 177 -19.33 -4.28 28.11
N TYR A 178 -18.57 -4.05 27.04
CA TYR A 178 -18.49 -4.93 25.88
C TYR A 178 -17.80 -6.26 26.23
N LYS A 179 -18.50 -7.36 25.96
CA LYS A 179 -18.03 -8.73 26.26
C LYS A 179 -17.45 -9.46 25.04
N GLY A 180 -17.44 -8.80 23.88
CA GLY A 180 -16.88 -9.37 22.67
C GLY A 180 -15.36 -9.20 22.59
N PRO A 181 -14.74 -9.76 21.54
CA PRO A 181 -13.30 -9.65 21.35
C PRO A 181 -12.89 -8.24 20.92
N LEU A 182 -11.65 -7.86 21.19
CA LEU A 182 -11.00 -6.73 20.55
C LEU A 182 -9.80 -7.23 19.73
N PRO A 183 -9.35 -6.49 18.71
CA PRO A 183 -8.13 -6.83 17.99
C PRO A 183 -6.96 -7.07 18.95
N SER A 184 -6.08 -8.01 18.57
CA SER A 184 -4.98 -8.55 19.40
C SER A 184 -5.37 -9.16 20.76
N GLY A 185 -6.67 -9.28 21.07
CA GLY A 185 -7.13 -9.76 22.37
C GLY A 185 -6.91 -8.77 23.51
N ILE A 186 -6.70 -7.49 23.20
CA ILE A 186 -6.58 -6.43 24.21
C ILE A 186 -7.86 -6.36 25.07
N LYS A 187 -7.70 -6.08 26.36
CA LYS A 187 -8.86 -5.90 27.25
C LYS A 187 -9.37 -4.47 27.12
N ALA A 188 -10.68 -4.27 27.22
CA ALA A 188 -11.29 -2.95 27.13
C ALA A 188 -10.72 -1.93 28.13
N LYS A 189 -10.30 -2.37 29.33
CA LYS A 189 -9.66 -1.50 30.33
C LYS A 189 -8.26 -1.01 29.96
N ASP A 190 -7.59 -1.71 29.05
CA ASP A 190 -6.23 -1.44 28.59
C ASP A 190 -6.26 -0.77 27.20
N PHE A 191 -7.45 -0.60 26.61
CA PHE A 191 -7.67 0.10 25.34
C PHE A 191 -7.77 1.62 25.60
N ASP A 192 -6.97 2.39 24.88
CA ASP A 192 -6.91 3.85 24.98
C ASP A 192 -7.11 4.54 23.62
N TYR A 193 -7.06 5.87 23.61
CA TYR A 193 -7.22 6.68 22.41
C TYR A 193 -6.12 6.45 21.35
N PHE A 194 -4.94 5.97 21.74
CA PHE A 194 -3.89 5.64 20.78
C PHE A 194 -4.22 4.33 20.04
N HIS A 195 -4.90 3.37 20.69
CA HIS A 195 -5.43 2.18 19.99
C HIS A 195 -6.52 2.56 18.98
N GLU A 196 -7.44 3.45 19.35
CA GLU A 196 -8.45 3.99 18.44
C GLU A 196 -7.78 4.69 17.24
N MET A 197 -6.82 5.59 17.49
CA MET A 197 -6.11 6.28 16.42
C MET A 197 -5.39 5.31 15.47
N ILE A 198 -4.81 4.23 16.00
CA ILE A 198 -4.18 3.17 15.19
C ILE A 198 -5.20 2.49 14.30
N LEU A 199 -6.42 2.22 14.80
CA LEU A 199 -7.49 1.64 14.00
C LEU A 199 -7.81 2.53 12.80
N HIS A 200 -8.04 3.83 13.05
CA HIS A 200 -8.32 4.80 11.98
C HIS A 200 -7.18 4.89 10.97
N ASP A 201 -5.93 4.95 11.44
CA ASP A 201 -4.75 4.99 10.57
C ASP A 201 -4.67 3.75 9.67
N GLU A 202 -4.85 2.54 10.23
CA GLU A 202 -4.83 1.32 9.43
C GLU A 202 -5.97 1.24 8.41
N PHE A 203 -7.18 1.71 8.75
CA PHE A 203 -8.29 1.78 7.79
C PHE A 203 -8.07 2.86 6.73
N TYR A 204 -7.43 3.99 7.06
CA TYR A 204 -7.10 5.02 6.08
C TYR A 204 -6.12 4.53 5.01
N ARG A 205 -5.25 3.56 5.35
CA ARG A 205 -4.38 2.88 4.36
C ARG A 205 -5.17 2.13 3.28
N ILE A 206 -6.49 1.99 3.40
CA ILE A 206 -7.33 1.45 2.35
C ILE A 206 -7.35 2.36 1.12
N GLY A 207 -7.30 3.68 1.31
CA GLY A 207 -7.30 4.65 0.22
C GLY A 207 -8.67 4.88 -0.43
N ALA A 208 -9.75 4.45 0.22
CA ALA A 208 -11.12 4.70 -0.20
C ALA A 208 -11.79 5.78 0.67
N PRO A 209 -12.70 6.60 0.10
CA PRO A 209 -13.56 7.48 0.89
C PRO A 209 -14.43 6.66 1.84
N GLY A 210 -14.66 7.19 3.04
CA GLY A 210 -15.49 6.57 4.09
C GLY A 210 -16.98 6.73 3.87
#